data_AF-A0A6A9T2H3-F1
#
_entry.id   AF-A0A6A9T2H3-F1
#
_cell.length_a   1.000
_cell.length_b   1.000
_cell.length_c   1.000
_cell.angle_alpha   90.00
_cell.angle_beta   90.00
_cell.angle_gamma   90.00
#
_symmetry.space_group_name_H-M   'P 1'
#
loop_
_entity.id
_entity.type
_entity.pdbx_description
1 polymer ?
#
loop_
_entity_poly.entity_id
_entity_poly.type
_entity_poly.pdbx_seq_one_letter_code
_entity_poly.pdbx_strand_id
1 'polypeptide(L)'
;MITEAECIEALREAAERLGESPTTAQYEALGLTPAQATIQRVMGSWNEAKAAAGLETYEQGANGGQGVQPKPDDVDLPPEKSWEELSGNMRWYYKNRERDIAKKDRRRARLRRWLHEYKTDHCECERCEETHPAALDFHHPDADDKEMGVSRMVANGYARERIRAEIDKCDTLCANCHRKEHYETPAEVDQQP
;
A
#
# COMPACT_ATOMS: atom_id res chain seq x y z
N MET A 1 18.50 -27.42 23.48
CA MET A 1 17.24 -27.03 22.80
C MET A 1 16.25 -26.75 23.90
N ILE A 2 15.51 -25.64 23.81
CA ILE A 2 14.45 -25.33 24.78
C ILE A 2 13.27 -26.26 24.53
N THR A 3 12.78 -26.87 25.60
CA THR A 3 11.69 -27.86 25.62
C THR A 3 10.34 -27.21 25.95
N GLU A 4 9.25 -27.92 25.66
CA GLU A 4 7.90 -27.48 26.05
C GLU A 4 7.78 -27.34 27.58
N ALA A 5 8.40 -28.24 28.34
CA ALA A 5 8.41 -28.19 29.80
C ALA A 5 9.09 -26.91 30.34
N GLU A 6 10.23 -26.51 29.77
CA GLU A 6 10.91 -25.26 30.14
C GLU A 6 10.07 -24.02 29.80
N CYS A 7 9.28 -24.06 28.72
CA CYS A 7 8.34 -22.99 28.38
C CYS A 7 7.20 -22.88 29.39
N ILE A 8 6.64 -24.02 29.82
CA ILE A 8 5.56 -24.10 30.81
C ILE A 8 6.03 -23.57 32.17
N GLU A 9 7.20 -24.00 32.64
CA GLU A 9 7.74 -23.58 33.93
C GLU A 9 8.02 -22.07 33.97
N ALA A 10 8.60 -21.52 32.90
CA ALA A 10 8.83 -20.08 32.83
C ALA A 10 7.53 -19.26 32.83
N LEU A 11 6.45 -19.78 32.24
CA LEU A 11 5.13 -19.14 32.29
C LEU A 11 4.52 -19.20 33.70
N ARG A 12 4.67 -20.33 34.41
CA ARG A 12 4.22 -20.46 35.81
C ARG A 12 4.99 -19.54 36.74
N GLU A 13 6.31 -19.45 36.58
CA GLU A 13 7.16 -18.52 37.31
C GLU A 13 6.74 -17.07 37.06
N ALA A 14 6.46 -16.71 35.81
CA ALA A 14 5.94 -15.39 35.48
C ALA A 14 4.61 -15.10 36.17
N ALA A 15 3.69 -16.06 36.20
CA ALA A 15 2.41 -15.91 36.86
C ALA A 15 2.53 -15.78 38.38
N GLU A 16 3.43 -16.55 39.00
CA GLU A 16 3.71 -16.45 40.44
C GLU A 16 4.27 -15.08 40.81
N ARG A 17 5.21 -14.55 40.02
CA ARG A 17 5.81 -13.22 40.26
C ARG A 17 4.81 -12.08 40.09
N LEU A 18 3.84 -12.21 39.19
CA LEU A 18 2.83 -11.18 38.92
C LEU A 18 1.56 -11.34 39.77
N GLY A 19 1.33 -12.53 40.33
CA GLY A 19 0.08 -12.88 41.01
C GLY A 19 -1.11 -13.04 40.05
N GLU A 20 -0.87 -13.00 38.74
CA GLU A 20 -1.87 -13.13 37.67
C GLU A 20 -1.28 -13.77 36.42
N SER A 21 -2.13 -14.22 35.49
CA SER A 21 -1.66 -14.77 34.22
C SER A 21 -0.95 -13.70 33.37
N PRO A 22 0.29 -13.92 32.91
CA PRO A 22 1.08 -12.90 32.24
C PRO A 22 0.52 -12.54 30.85
N THR A 23 0.46 -11.24 30.55
CA THR A 23 0.42 -10.74 29.16
C THR A 23 1.80 -10.85 28.52
N THR A 24 1.85 -10.79 27.18
CA THR A 24 3.10 -10.79 26.41
C THR A 24 4.07 -9.70 26.90
N ALA A 25 3.56 -8.48 27.11
CA ALA A 25 4.38 -7.34 27.56
C ALA A 25 4.87 -7.50 29.00
N GLN A 26 4.02 -8.02 29.91
CA GLN A 26 4.44 -8.29 31.29
C GLN A 26 5.51 -9.37 31.36
N TYR A 27 5.38 -10.45 30.57
CA TYR A 27 6.38 -11.52 30.52
C TYR A 27 7.75 -11.00 30.05
N GLU A 28 7.77 -10.19 28.98
CA GLU A 28 9.01 -9.58 28.48
C GLU A 28 9.66 -8.65 29.52
N ALA A 29 8.87 -7.90 30.28
CA ALA A 29 9.37 -7.01 31.32
C ALA A 29 10.03 -7.75 32.49
N LEU A 30 9.67 -9.01 32.74
CA LEU A 30 10.29 -9.85 33.78
C LEU A 30 11.69 -10.36 33.38
N GLY A 31 12.06 -10.25 32.11
CA GLY A 31 13.37 -10.70 31.60
C GLY A 31 13.59 -12.21 31.77
N LEU A 32 12.52 -13.01 31.80
CA LEU A 32 12.58 -14.45 31.98
C LEU A 32 13.07 -15.15 30.70
N THR A 33 13.68 -16.31 30.89
CA THR A 33 14.07 -17.21 29.81
C THR A 33 13.28 -18.51 29.91
N PRO A 34 12.76 -19.05 28.80
CA PRO A 34 12.99 -18.64 27.41
C PRO A 34 12.19 -17.40 26.96
N ALA A 35 12.73 -16.64 26.00
CA ALA A 35 12.03 -15.46 25.47
C ALA A 35 10.66 -15.80 24.88
N GLN A 36 9.73 -14.86 24.95
CA GLN A 36 8.36 -14.96 24.46
C GLN A 36 8.24 -15.57 23.05
N ALA A 37 9.05 -15.09 22.10
CA ALA A 37 9.07 -15.60 20.73
C ALA A 37 9.55 -17.07 20.65
N THR A 38 10.41 -17.50 21.58
CA THR A 38 10.84 -18.90 21.65
C THR A 38 9.73 -19.79 22.20
N ILE A 39 8.98 -19.31 23.20
CA ILE A 39 7.81 -20.01 23.71
C ILE A 39 6.78 -20.21 22.60
N GLN A 40 6.46 -19.18 21.81
CA GLN A 40 5.55 -19.32 20.67
C GLN A 40 6.08 -20.31 19.63
N ARG A 41 7.37 -20.26 19.30
CA ARG A 41 7.96 -21.20 18.32
C ARG A 41 7.90 -22.67 18.78
N VAL A 42 8.04 -22.91 20.10
CA VAL A 42 8.02 -24.26 20.67
C VAL A 42 6.59 -24.75 20.92
N MET A 43 5.71 -23.89 21.40
CA MET A 43 4.36 -24.23 21.88
C MET A 43 3.22 -23.86 20.90
N GLY A 44 3.52 -23.23 19.77
CA GLY A 44 2.54 -22.75 18.78
C GLY A 44 2.15 -21.29 18.97
N SER A 45 1.24 -21.02 19.90
CA SER A 45 0.76 -19.67 20.22
C SER A 45 0.93 -19.33 21.70
N TRP A 46 0.87 -18.02 22.03
CA TRP A 46 0.99 -17.58 23.42
C TRP A 46 -0.15 -18.10 24.29
N ASN A 47 -1.36 -18.19 23.74
CA ASN A 47 -2.51 -18.71 24.44
C ASN A 47 -2.43 -20.23 24.63
N GLU A 48 -1.96 -20.98 23.63
CA GLU A 48 -1.71 -22.43 23.78
C GLU A 48 -0.67 -22.71 24.87
N ALA A 49 0.41 -21.91 24.91
CA ALA A 49 1.43 -22.04 25.95
C ALA A 49 0.87 -21.75 27.36
N LYS A 50 0.05 -20.69 27.51
CA LYS A 50 -0.62 -20.38 28.78
C LYS A 50 -1.63 -21.45 29.19
N ALA A 51 -2.40 -21.98 28.24
CA ALA A 51 -3.32 -23.10 28.49
C ALA A 51 -2.58 -24.34 28.98
N ALA A 52 -1.46 -24.70 28.33
CA ALA A 52 -0.60 -25.82 28.75
C ALA A 52 0.02 -25.60 30.14
N ALA A 53 0.29 -24.36 30.52
CA ALA A 53 0.77 -23.99 31.85
C ALA A 53 -0.33 -23.98 32.94
N GLY A 54 -1.60 -24.14 32.57
CA GLY A 54 -2.75 -24.04 33.47
C GLY A 54 -3.11 -22.59 33.83
N LEU A 55 -2.68 -21.63 33.03
CA LEU A 55 -2.89 -20.20 33.25
C LEU A 55 -4.07 -19.68 32.45
N GLU A 56 -4.74 -18.67 32.99
CA GLU A 56 -5.86 -18.02 32.31
C GLU A 56 -5.43 -17.45 30.95
N THR A 57 -6.07 -17.92 29.88
CA THR A 57 -5.82 -17.42 28.53
C THR A 57 -6.67 -16.20 28.28
N TYR A 58 -6.13 -15.24 27.52
CA TYR A 58 -6.95 -14.15 27.01
C TYR A 58 -7.67 -14.68 25.77
N GLU A 59 -8.99 -14.81 25.80
CA GLU A 59 -9.73 -14.90 24.54
C GLU A 59 -9.47 -13.60 23.76
N GLN A 60 -9.20 -13.71 22.46
CA GLN A 60 -9.26 -12.56 21.56
C GLN A 60 -10.69 -12.01 21.60
N GLY A 61 -10.97 -11.11 22.56
CA GLY A 61 -12.31 -10.61 22.86
C GLY A 61 -12.50 -10.09 24.28
N ALA A 62 -11.61 -10.38 25.24
CA ALA A 62 -11.80 -9.97 26.65
C ALA A 62 -11.58 -8.48 26.94
N ASN A 63 -10.99 -7.71 26.01
CA ASN A 63 -11.40 -6.31 25.86
C ASN A 63 -12.71 -6.37 25.09
N GLY A 64 -13.83 -6.43 25.81
CA GLY A 64 -15.17 -6.45 25.23
C GLY A 64 -15.25 -5.38 24.16
N GLY A 65 -15.00 -5.79 22.91
CA GLY A 65 -15.11 -4.90 21.77
C GLY A 65 -16.53 -4.40 21.85
N GLN A 66 -16.72 -3.08 21.83
CA GLN A 66 -18.06 -2.53 21.69
C GLN A 66 -18.72 -3.32 20.56
N GLY A 67 -19.90 -3.89 20.84
CA GLY A 67 -20.64 -4.66 19.84
C GLY A 67 -20.70 -3.88 18.53
N VAL A 68 -20.83 -4.60 17.41
CA VAL A 68 -20.80 -3.96 16.09
C VAL A 68 -21.72 -2.74 16.09
N GLN A 69 -21.11 -1.56 15.95
CA GLN A 69 -21.85 -0.30 15.95
C GLN A 69 -22.79 -0.29 14.74
N PRO A 70 -23.96 0.36 14.82
CA PRO A 70 -24.90 0.42 13.69
C PRO A 70 -24.23 1.02 12.45
N LYS A 71 -24.71 0.59 11.26
CA LYS A 71 -24.22 1.11 9.97
C LYS A 71 -24.47 2.61 9.89
N PRO A 72 -23.45 3.43 9.61
CA PRO A 72 -23.66 4.85 9.30
C PRO A 72 -24.57 5.04 8.06
N ASP A 73 -25.36 6.12 8.06
CA ASP A 73 -26.31 6.42 6.97
C ASP A 73 -25.59 6.74 5.65
N ASP A 74 -24.40 7.32 5.73
CA ASP A 74 -23.55 7.73 4.61
C ASP A 74 -22.74 6.58 3.99
N VAL A 75 -22.93 5.35 4.46
CA VAL A 75 -22.20 4.17 3.95
C VAL A 75 -23.11 3.32 3.06
N ASP A 76 -22.80 3.31 1.77
CA ASP A 76 -23.42 2.41 0.81
C ASP A 76 -22.75 1.02 0.83
N LEU A 77 -23.57 -0.01 1.02
CA LEU A 77 -23.18 -1.42 0.95
C LEU A 77 -23.85 -2.10 -0.25
N PRO A 78 -23.16 -3.04 -0.91
CA PRO A 78 -23.80 -3.91 -1.88
C PRO A 78 -24.96 -4.70 -1.25
N PRO A 79 -26.04 -4.99 -2.00
CA PRO A 79 -27.25 -5.61 -1.45
C PRO A 79 -27.01 -6.99 -0.85
N GLU A 80 -25.96 -7.70 -1.26
CA GLU A 80 -25.55 -8.99 -0.74
C GLU A 80 -24.71 -8.93 0.56
N LYS A 81 -24.46 -7.74 1.10
CA LYS A 81 -23.62 -7.54 2.30
C LYS A 81 -24.44 -6.99 3.46
N SER A 82 -24.40 -7.68 4.61
CA SER A 82 -24.87 -7.15 5.90
C SER A 82 -23.72 -6.52 6.68
N TRP A 83 -23.94 -5.32 7.23
CA TRP A 83 -22.98 -4.57 8.02
C TRP A 83 -22.55 -5.30 9.30
N GLU A 84 -23.48 -5.99 9.93
CA GLU A 84 -23.29 -6.76 11.16
C GLU A 84 -22.36 -7.95 10.92
N GLU A 85 -22.52 -8.61 9.77
CA GLU A 85 -21.76 -9.79 9.35
C GLU A 85 -20.37 -9.45 8.77
N LEU A 86 -20.10 -8.18 8.45
CA LEU A 86 -18.80 -7.76 7.96
C LEU A 86 -17.70 -7.98 9.01
N SER A 87 -16.46 -8.21 8.56
CA SER A 87 -15.31 -8.10 9.45
C SER A 87 -15.05 -6.65 9.84
N GLY A 88 -14.35 -6.40 10.95
CA GLY A 88 -13.96 -5.05 11.36
C GLY A 88 -13.20 -4.28 10.28
N ASN A 89 -12.30 -4.96 9.56
CA ASN A 89 -11.57 -4.38 8.43
C ASN A 89 -12.49 -4.02 7.26
N MET A 90 -13.49 -4.85 6.97
CA MET A 90 -14.43 -4.58 5.88
C MET A 90 -15.36 -3.41 6.22
N ARG A 91 -15.84 -3.31 7.47
CA ARG A 91 -16.57 -2.12 7.95
C ARG A 91 -15.73 -0.85 7.85
N TRP A 92 -14.46 -0.92 8.27
CA TRP A 92 -13.52 0.19 8.13
C TRP A 92 -13.33 0.58 6.65
N TYR A 93 -13.19 -0.40 5.75
CA TYR A 93 -13.06 -0.15 4.31
C TYR A 93 -14.27 0.60 3.76
N TYR A 94 -15.49 0.10 3.95
CA TYR A 94 -16.69 0.77 3.41
C TYR A 94 -16.89 2.16 4.02
N LYS A 95 -16.63 2.32 5.33
CA LYS A 95 -16.69 3.63 6.00
C LYS A 95 -15.70 4.65 5.44
N ASN A 96 -14.51 4.21 5.03
CA ASN A 96 -13.46 5.12 4.57
C ASN A 96 -13.33 5.18 3.05
N ARG A 97 -14.02 4.29 2.31
CA ARG A 97 -13.89 4.12 0.86
C ARG A 97 -14.04 5.43 0.11
N GLU A 98 -15.13 6.16 0.34
CA GLU A 98 -15.39 7.42 -0.37
C GLU A 98 -14.34 8.48 -0.06
N ARG A 99 -13.98 8.62 1.22
CA ARG A 99 -12.93 9.54 1.67
C ARG A 99 -11.58 9.20 1.03
N ASP A 100 -11.24 7.92 0.96
CA ASP A 100 -10.00 7.43 0.36
C ASP A 100 -9.97 7.61 -1.16
N ILE A 101 -11.11 7.37 -1.84
CA ILE A 101 -11.30 7.69 -3.26
C ILE A 101 -11.09 9.20 -3.47
N ALA A 102 -11.80 10.06 -2.72
CA ALA A 102 -11.69 11.51 -2.82
C ALA A 102 -10.27 12.01 -2.50
N LYS A 103 -9.54 11.37 -1.58
CA LYS A 103 -8.13 11.68 -1.29
C LYS A 103 -7.24 11.33 -2.48
N LYS A 104 -7.41 10.16 -3.10
CA LYS A 104 -6.68 9.73 -4.30
C LYS A 104 -6.99 10.65 -5.48
N ASP A 105 -8.24 11.02 -5.68
CA ASP A 105 -8.65 11.89 -6.79
C ASP A 105 -8.13 13.32 -6.63
N ARG A 106 -8.17 13.88 -5.41
CA ARG A 106 -7.52 15.17 -5.11
C ARG A 106 -6.01 15.13 -5.35
N ARG A 107 -5.35 14.01 -5.07
CA ARG A 107 -3.92 13.83 -5.39
C ARG A 107 -3.69 13.83 -6.90
N ARG A 108 -4.45 13.05 -7.66
CA ARG A 108 -4.36 12.98 -9.13
C ARG A 108 -4.66 14.32 -9.79
N ALA A 109 -5.68 15.04 -9.33
CA ALA A 109 -6.01 16.38 -9.82
C ALA A 109 -4.86 17.37 -9.62
N ARG A 110 -4.22 17.36 -8.43
CA ARG A 110 -3.04 18.19 -8.16
C ARG A 110 -1.85 17.83 -9.06
N LEU A 111 -1.61 16.54 -9.31
CA LEU A 111 -0.54 16.10 -10.22
C LEU A 111 -0.81 16.50 -11.67
N ARG A 112 -2.06 16.37 -12.16
CA ARG A 112 -2.44 16.82 -13.50
C ARG A 112 -2.23 18.32 -13.67
N ARG A 113 -2.66 19.11 -12.69
CA ARG A 113 -2.43 20.56 -12.69
C ARG A 113 -0.93 20.87 -12.70
N TRP A 114 -0.16 20.25 -11.81
CA TRP A 114 1.28 20.45 -11.76
C TRP A 114 1.97 20.08 -13.08
N LEU A 115 1.59 18.95 -13.70
CA LEU A 115 2.18 18.53 -14.97
C LEU A 115 1.84 19.50 -16.11
N HIS A 116 0.62 20.05 -16.10
CA HIS A 116 0.22 21.08 -17.05
C HIS A 116 1.07 22.34 -16.88
N GLU A 117 1.20 22.85 -15.65
CA GLU A 117 2.04 24.01 -15.33
C GLU A 117 3.52 23.74 -15.73
N TYR A 118 4.04 22.56 -15.41
CA TYR A 118 5.39 22.15 -15.80
C TYR A 118 5.59 22.18 -17.32
N LYS A 119 4.65 21.63 -18.09
CA LYS A 119 4.73 21.65 -19.56
C LYS A 119 4.65 23.06 -20.12
N THR A 120 3.82 23.93 -19.54
CA THR A 120 3.74 25.35 -19.94
C THR A 120 5.06 26.07 -19.73
N ASP A 121 5.71 25.83 -18.57
CA ASP A 121 6.85 26.63 -18.14
C ASP A 121 8.20 26.10 -18.64
N HIS A 122 8.27 24.82 -19.01
CA HIS A 122 9.55 24.13 -19.23
C HIS A 122 9.63 23.27 -20.48
N CYS A 123 8.55 23.14 -21.26
CA CYS A 123 8.50 22.17 -22.34
C CYS A 123 8.13 22.82 -23.67
N GLU A 124 8.85 22.43 -24.71
CA GLU A 124 8.55 22.67 -26.12
C GLU A 124 8.93 21.40 -26.89
N CYS A 125 8.34 21.22 -28.07
CA CYS A 125 8.68 20.07 -28.91
C CYS A 125 10.11 20.19 -29.45
N GLU A 126 10.94 19.18 -29.27
CA GLU A 126 12.32 19.17 -29.76
C GLU A 126 12.45 19.00 -31.28
N ARG A 127 11.33 18.83 -31.99
CA ARG A 127 11.29 18.57 -33.44
C ARG A 127 10.48 19.61 -34.23
N CYS A 128 9.72 20.47 -33.56
CA CYS A 128 8.95 21.55 -34.20
C CYS A 128 8.57 22.65 -33.19
N GLU A 129 7.98 23.75 -33.65
CA GLU A 129 7.66 24.93 -32.82
C GLU A 129 6.42 24.77 -31.92
N GLU A 130 5.93 23.54 -31.70
CA GLU A 130 4.76 23.30 -30.86
C GLU A 130 5.13 23.46 -29.38
N THR A 131 4.35 24.26 -28.65
CA THR A 131 4.57 24.59 -27.24
C THR A 131 3.32 24.37 -26.39
N HIS A 132 2.17 24.06 -26.99
CA HIS A 132 0.93 23.92 -26.27
C HIS A 132 0.98 22.67 -25.36
N PRO A 133 0.81 22.80 -24.03
CA PRO A 133 0.98 21.70 -23.06
C PRO A 133 0.14 20.45 -23.35
N ALA A 134 -1.04 20.64 -23.94
CA ALA A 134 -1.94 19.54 -24.30
C ALA A 134 -1.47 18.73 -25.53
N ALA A 135 -0.57 19.30 -26.35
CA ALA A 135 -0.01 18.66 -27.53
C ALA A 135 1.34 17.97 -27.25
N LEU A 136 2.01 18.30 -26.16
CA LEU A 136 3.31 17.73 -25.79
C LEU A 136 3.16 16.39 -25.08
N ASP A 137 4.07 15.46 -25.37
CA ASP A 137 4.22 14.14 -24.77
C ASP A 137 5.70 13.90 -24.42
N PHE A 138 5.93 12.97 -23.48
CA PHE A 138 7.27 12.57 -23.06
C PHE A 138 7.64 11.26 -23.74
N HIS A 139 8.58 11.33 -24.67
CA HIS A 139 9.09 10.21 -25.45
C HIS A 139 10.32 9.62 -24.78
N HIS A 140 10.39 8.29 -24.66
CA HIS A 140 11.60 7.61 -24.22
C HIS A 140 12.45 7.25 -25.43
N PRO A 141 13.66 7.81 -25.59
CA PRO A 141 14.53 7.51 -26.73
C PRO A 141 14.97 6.03 -26.74
N ASP A 142 15.18 5.46 -25.55
CA ASP A 142 15.51 4.04 -25.37
C ASP A 142 14.36 3.29 -24.71
N ALA A 143 13.72 2.38 -25.45
CA ALA A 143 12.55 1.62 -24.98
C ALA A 143 12.86 0.71 -23.77
N ASP A 144 14.14 0.36 -23.57
CA ASP A 144 14.62 -0.53 -22.51
C ASP A 144 14.80 0.18 -21.15
N ASP A 145 14.78 1.52 -21.09
CA ASP A 145 14.94 2.28 -19.83
C ASP A 145 13.61 2.82 -19.24
N LYS A 146 12.47 2.41 -19.79
CA LYS A 146 11.16 2.84 -19.27
C LYS A 146 10.68 1.96 -18.12
N GLU A 147 10.50 2.55 -16.95
CA GLU A 147 9.73 1.91 -15.87
C GLU A 147 8.23 2.00 -16.19
N MET A 148 7.74 3.19 -16.59
CA MET A 148 6.34 3.48 -16.92
C MET A 148 6.16 4.89 -17.48
N GLY A 149 5.40 5.10 -18.55
CA GLY A 149 5.18 6.44 -19.12
C GLY A 149 4.60 7.47 -18.12
N VAL A 150 5.09 8.72 -18.18
CA VAL A 150 4.76 9.83 -17.27
C VAL A 150 3.25 10.02 -17.06
N SER A 151 2.46 9.98 -18.13
CA SER A 151 0.99 10.09 -18.06
C SER A 151 0.36 9.01 -17.17
N ARG A 152 0.89 7.79 -17.22
CA ARG A 152 0.43 6.67 -16.38
C ARG A 152 0.88 6.82 -14.93
N MET A 153 2.07 7.36 -14.68
CA MET A 153 2.53 7.68 -13.32
C MET A 153 1.62 8.73 -12.65
N VAL A 154 1.19 9.75 -13.39
CA VAL A 154 0.21 10.74 -12.90
C VAL A 154 -1.14 10.10 -12.60
N ALA A 155 -1.66 9.26 -13.51
CA ALA A 155 -2.92 8.55 -13.31
C ALA A 155 -2.88 7.62 -12.08
N ASN A 156 -1.73 6.99 -11.84
CA ASN A 156 -1.52 6.13 -10.68
C ASN A 156 -1.17 6.91 -9.40
N GLY A 157 -0.94 8.21 -9.48
CA GLY A 157 -0.72 9.07 -8.32
C GLY A 157 0.67 8.94 -7.70
N TYR A 158 1.71 8.73 -8.50
CA TYR A 158 3.09 8.61 -8.03
C TYR A 158 3.58 9.87 -7.28
N ALA A 159 4.73 9.78 -6.60
CA ALA A 159 5.36 10.96 -6.00
C ALA A 159 5.88 11.89 -7.10
N ARG A 160 5.82 13.21 -6.87
CA ARG A 160 6.21 14.22 -7.87
C ARG A 160 7.68 14.06 -8.27
N GLU A 161 8.52 13.72 -7.31
CA GLU A 161 9.96 13.51 -7.46
C GLU A 161 10.24 12.34 -8.40
N ARG A 162 9.48 11.23 -8.27
CA ARG A 162 9.57 10.10 -9.18
C ARG A 162 9.11 10.46 -10.59
N ILE A 163 8.04 11.23 -10.71
CA ILE A 163 7.56 11.68 -12.03
C ILE A 163 8.59 12.59 -12.69
N ARG A 164 9.23 13.49 -11.93
CA ARG A 164 10.29 14.36 -12.45
C ARG A 164 11.49 13.55 -12.92
N ALA A 165 11.96 12.59 -12.11
CA ALA A 165 13.06 11.72 -12.50
C ALA A 165 12.76 10.92 -13.79
N GLU A 166 11.50 10.56 -14.03
CA GLU A 166 11.09 9.94 -15.29
C GLU A 166 11.12 10.94 -16.45
N ILE A 167 10.60 12.17 -16.25
CA ILE A 167 10.63 13.23 -17.25
C ILE A 167 12.07 13.56 -17.68
N ASP A 168 13.03 13.55 -16.75
CA ASP A 168 14.44 13.84 -17.03
C ASP A 168 15.10 12.80 -17.96
N LYS A 169 14.46 11.65 -18.19
CA LYS A 169 14.89 10.61 -19.14
C LYS A 169 14.19 10.70 -20.50
N CYS A 170 13.25 11.63 -20.65
CA CYS A 170 12.41 11.72 -21.83
C CYS A 170 12.76 12.93 -22.69
N ASP A 171 12.63 12.76 -24.00
CA ASP A 171 12.57 13.86 -24.95
C ASP A 171 11.14 14.42 -24.96
N THR A 172 11.00 15.74 -25.01
CA THR A 172 9.67 16.37 -25.13
C THR A 172 9.30 16.50 -26.59
N LEU A 173 8.28 15.76 -27.04
CA LEU A 173 7.80 15.78 -28.42
C LEU A 173 6.31 16.12 -28.49
N CYS A 174 5.88 16.86 -29.50
CA CYS A 174 4.44 16.98 -29.75
C CYS A 174 3.86 15.64 -30.25
N ALA A 175 2.56 15.43 -30.06
CA ALA A 175 1.87 14.19 -30.40
C ALA A 175 2.06 13.76 -31.87
N ASN A 176 2.29 14.69 -32.79
CA ASN A 176 2.56 14.38 -34.19
C ASN A 176 4.02 13.95 -34.41
N CYS A 177 4.99 14.67 -33.84
CA CYS A 177 6.40 14.29 -33.93
C CYS A 177 6.66 12.97 -33.21
N HIS A 178 6.04 12.76 -32.04
CA HIS A 178 6.10 11.51 -31.30
C HIS A 178 5.55 10.33 -32.10
N ARG A 179 4.43 10.50 -32.82
CA ARG A 179 3.91 9.46 -33.72
C ARG A 179 4.83 9.17 -34.90
N LYS A 180 5.48 10.20 -35.46
CA LYS A 180 6.44 10.03 -36.56
C LYS A 180 7.67 9.24 -36.09
N GLU A 181 8.15 9.50 -34.87
CA GLU A 181 9.29 8.78 -34.28
C GLU A 181 9.01 7.27 -34.16
N HIS A 182 7.78 6.90 -33.78
CA HIS A 182 7.35 5.51 -33.70
C HIS A 182 6.80 4.93 -35.01
N TYR A 183 6.78 5.70 -36.09
CA TYR A 183 6.24 5.23 -37.36
C TYR A 183 7.31 4.47 -38.14
N GLU A 184 7.10 3.18 -38.33
CA GLU A 184 7.87 2.37 -39.27
C GLU A 184 7.23 2.43 -40.65
N THR A 185 7.96 2.99 -41.63
CA THR A 185 7.52 2.99 -43.02
C THR A 185 7.44 1.55 -43.52
N PRO A 186 6.31 1.12 -44.13
CA PRO A 186 6.22 -0.20 -44.74
C PRO A 186 7.30 -0.42 -45.79
N ALA A 187 7.92 -1.60 -45.76
CA ALA A 187 9.07 -1.94 -46.60
C ALA A 187 8.80 -1.82 -48.11
N GLU A 188 7.53 -1.96 -48.53
CA GLU A 188 7.12 -1.83 -49.93
C GLU A 188 7.15 -0.39 -50.45
N VAL A 189 7.06 0.60 -49.54
CA VAL A 189 7.07 2.04 -49.88
C VAL A 189 8.48 2.62 -49.77
N ASP A 190 9.30 2.12 -48.85
CA ASP A 190 10.68 2.60 -48.61
C ASP A 190 11.66 2.32 -49.78
N GLN A 191 11.27 1.45 -50.72
CA GLN A 191 12.06 1.10 -51.90
C GLN A 191 11.71 1.91 -53.16
N GLN A 192 10.84 2.91 -53.08
CA GLN A 192 10.59 3.81 -54.22
C GLN A 192 11.60 4.98 -54.21
N PRO A 193 12.38 5.16 -55.30
CA PRO A 193 13.44 6.17 -55.37
C PRO A 193 12.93 7.62 -55.39
#